data_AF-A0A8S0FMZ3-F1
#
_entry.id   AF-A0A8S0FMZ3-F1
#
_cell.length_a   1.000
_cell.length_b   1.000
_cell.length_c   1.000
_cell.angle_alpha   90.00
_cell.angle_beta   90.00
_cell.angle_gamma   90.00
#
_symmetry.space_group_name_H-M   'P 1'
#
loop_
_entity.id
_entity.type
_entity.pdbx_description
1 polymer ?
#
loop_
_entity_poly.entity_id
_entity_poly.type
_entity_poly.pdbx_seq_one_letter_code
_entity_poly.pdbx_strand_id
1 'polypeptide(L)'
;METVGATPAETNPTTYSDALERYGIVTSDGSKKIIGFRAGSGGTSFINGESKISTNSAYSHDLLSASLFEVTQWDSYGMMIYKNDKTFRNLEIFGDSGSGAYLYDNKLEKWVLVGTTHGIASVNGDQLTWITKYNRCDMINWLVS
;
A
#
# COMPACT_ATOMS: atom_id res chain seq x y z
N MET A 1 13.41 8.81 20.73
CA MET A 1 13.40 8.83 19.25
C MET A 1 12.56 7.65 18.82
N GLU A 2 11.39 7.95 18.29
CA GLU A 2 10.27 7.05 18.04
C GLU A 2 10.32 6.54 16.58
N THR A 3 10.76 7.38 15.64
CA THR A 3 11.02 7.02 14.24
C THR A 3 11.91 8.06 13.54
N VAL A 4 12.60 7.65 12.47
CA VAL A 4 13.29 8.56 11.52
C VAL A 4 12.37 9.02 10.38
N GLY A 5 11.12 8.56 10.37
CA GLY A 5 10.18 8.77 9.27
C GLY A 5 10.42 7.82 8.10
N ALA A 6 9.59 7.95 7.06
CA ALA A 6 9.74 7.18 5.82
C ALA A 6 10.35 8.05 4.72
N THR A 7 11.28 7.48 3.95
CA THR A 7 11.77 8.16 2.74
C THR A 7 10.66 8.12 1.68
N PRO A 8 10.22 9.26 1.15
CA PRO A 8 9.28 9.29 0.03
C PRO A 8 9.87 8.60 -1.20
N ALA A 9 9.05 7.88 -1.96
CA ALA A 9 9.47 7.31 -3.23
C ALA A 9 9.84 8.43 -4.22
N GLU A 10 10.94 8.25 -4.96
CA GLU A 10 11.26 9.23 -5.99
C GLU A 10 10.31 9.10 -7.18
N THR A 11 9.86 10.24 -7.68
CA THR A 11 8.95 10.38 -8.82
C THR A 11 9.64 10.11 -10.15
N ASN A 12 9.96 8.85 -10.45
CA ASN A 12 10.63 8.52 -11.71
C ASN A 12 9.84 7.54 -12.61
N PRO A 13 9.12 6.53 -12.11
CA PRO A 13 8.41 5.63 -13.01
C PRO A 13 7.10 6.27 -13.49
N THR A 14 6.95 6.44 -14.80
CA THR A 14 5.68 6.88 -15.42
C THR A 14 4.89 5.69 -15.95
N THR A 15 5.55 4.57 -16.23
CA THR A 15 4.92 3.33 -16.70
C THR A 15 5.04 2.20 -15.67
N TYR A 16 4.20 1.17 -15.83
CA TYR A 16 4.32 -0.06 -15.04
C TYR A 16 5.66 -0.77 -15.27
N SER A 17 6.19 -0.74 -16.50
CA SER A 17 7.48 -1.38 -16.82
C SER A 17 8.64 -0.73 -16.07
N ASP A 18 8.69 0.61 -16.04
CA ASP A 18 9.73 1.35 -15.31
C ASP A 18 9.61 1.08 -13.80
N ALA A 19 8.37 1.00 -13.30
CA ALA A 19 8.10 0.68 -11.91
C ALA A 19 8.53 -0.76 -11.57
N LEU A 20 8.34 -1.69 -12.50
CA LEU A 20 8.76 -3.09 -12.35
C LEU A 20 10.28 -3.23 -12.37
N GLU A 21 11.00 -2.42 -13.15
CA GLU A 21 12.46 -2.36 -13.09
C GLU A 21 12.92 -1.92 -11.68
N ARG A 22 12.34 -0.81 -11.19
CA ARG A 22 12.76 -0.16 -9.94
C ARG A 22 12.32 -0.88 -8.68
N TYR A 23 11.07 -1.32 -8.61
CA TYR A 23 10.43 -1.85 -7.40
C TYR A 23 10.08 -3.34 -7.49
N GLY A 24 10.27 -3.97 -8.65
CA GLY A 24 9.90 -5.36 -8.84
C GLY A 24 10.84 -6.32 -8.09
N ILE A 25 10.27 -7.31 -7.43
CA ILE A 25 10.97 -8.43 -6.81
C ILE A 25 10.70 -9.71 -7.61
N VAL A 26 11.69 -10.61 -7.66
CA VAL A 26 11.50 -11.95 -8.24
C VAL A 26 10.81 -12.81 -7.18
N THR A 27 9.66 -13.36 -7.52
CA THR A 27 8.90 -14.24 -6.62
C THR A 27 9.34 -15.69 -6.77
N SER A 28 8.86 -16.57 -5.88
CA SER A 28 9.26 -17.98 -5.84
C SER A 28 8.90 -18.76 -7.10
N ASP A 29 7.93 -18.30 -7.89
CA ASP A 29 7.57 -18.89 -9.19
C ASP A 29 8.43 -18.36 -10.36
N GLY A 30 9.39 -17.48 -10.08
CA GLY A 30 10.26 -16.85 -11.07
C GLY A 30 9.69 -15.61 -11.75
N SER A 31 8.42 -15.26 -11.50
CA SER A 31 7.82 -14.03 -12.02
C SER A 31 8.33 -12.80 -11.27
N LYS A 32 8.58 -11.71 -12.01
CA LYS A 32 8.90 -10.42 -11.43
C LYS A 32 7.60 -9.64 -11.19
N LYS A 33 7.37 -9.21 -9.96
CA LYS A 33 6.16 -8.49 -9.54
C LYS A 33 6.50 -7.33 -8.61
N ILE A 34 5.67 -6.30 -8.60
CA ILE A 34 5.80 -5.21 -7.63
C ILE A 34 4.98 -5.57 -6.39
N ILE A 35 5.67 -5.94 -5.32
CA ILE A 35 5.07 -6.36 -4.04
C ILE A 35 5.36 -5.31 -2.98
N GLY A 36 4.37 -4.99 -2.16
CA GLY A 36 4.48 -3.98 -1.13
C GLY A 36 3.78 -4.32 0.17
N PHE A 37 3.99 -3.45 1.15
CA PHE A 37 3.35 -3.52 2.45
C PHE A 37 2.61 -2.22 2.77
N ARG A 38 1.52 -2.35 3.50
CA ARG A 38 0.74 -1.24 4.04
C ARG A 38 0.36 -1.59 5.46
N ALA A 39 0.26 -0.61 6.35
CA ALA A 39 -0.21 -0.83 7.71
C ALA A 39 -1.19 0.26 8.14
N GLY A 40 -2.25 -0.13 8.84
CA GLY A 40 -3.17 0.79 9.47
C GLY A 40 -4.15 0.07 10.40
N SER A 41 -5.07 0.84 10.97
CA SER A 41 -5.98 0.39 12.02
C SER A 41 -7.38 0.93 11.77
N GLY A 42 -7.98 0.60 10.62
CA GLY A 42 -9.38 0.83 10.35
C GLY A 42 -10.30 -0.02 11.24
N GLY A 43 -11.59 -0.05 10.91
CA GLY A 43 -12.55 -0.91 11.60
C GLY A 43 -12.12 -2.38 11.58
N THR A 44 -11.63 -2.89 12.71
CA THR A 44 -10.91 -4.16 12.73
C THR A 44 -11.84 -5.35 12.96
N SER A 45 -11.71 -6.36 12.11
CA SER A 45 -12.39 -7.65 12.29
C SER A 45 -11.51 -8.81 11.83
N PHE A 46 -11.62 -9.95 12.50
CA PHE A 46 -10.92 -11.18 12.14
C PHE A 46 -11.88 -12.14 11.46
N ILE A 47 -11.42 -12.75 10.36
CA ILE A 47 -12.17 -13.79 9.64
C ILE A 47 -11.52 -15.13 9.95
N ASN A 48 -12.32 -16.10 10.41
CA ASN A 48 -11.89 -17.47 10.65
C ASN A 48 -12.91 -18.43 10.01
N GLY A 49 -12.57 -18.96 8.84
CA GLY A 49 -13.53 -19.67 7.99
C GLY A 49 -14.70 -18.77 7.60
N GLU A 50 -15.93 -19.18 7.92
CA GLU A 50 -17.15 -18.40 7.68
C GLU A 50 -17.47 -17.41 8.82
N SER A 51 -16.74 -17.49 9.94
CA SER A 51 -16.99 -16.62 11.10
C SER A 51 -16.27 -15.29 10.96
N LYS A 52 -16.97 -14.21 11.30
CA LYS A 52 -16.40 -12.86 11.43
C LYS A 52 -16.51 -12.39 12.88
N ILE A 53 -15.37 -12.06 13.47
CA ILE A 53 -15.28 -11.50 14.82
C ILE A 53 -14.96 -10.01 14.69
N SER A 54 -15.93 -9.16 14.99
CA SER A 54 -15.73 -7.71 15.04
C SER A 54 -15.10 -7.33 16.38
N THR A 55 -14.06 -6.49 16.34
CA THR A 55 -13.50 -5.88 17.56
C THR A 55 -14.30 -4.67 18.02
N ASN A 56 -15.18 -4.13 17.15
CA ASN A 56 -15.86 -2.84 17.33
C ASN A 56 -14.90 -1.69 17.65
N SER A 57 -13.65 -1.79 17.21
CA SER A 57 -12.60 -0.80 17.41
C SER A 57 -12.04 -0.34 16.06
N ALA A 58 -11.70 0.94 16.00
CA ALA A 58 -10.97 1.58 14.92
C ALA A 58 -9.98 2.57 15.54
N TYR A 59 -8.90 2.85 14.82
CA TYR A 59 -7.81 3.73 15.24
C TYR A 59 -7.10 3.27 16.52
N SER A 60 -7.15 1.97 16.82
CA SER A 60 -6.46 1.40 17.99
C SER A 60 -5.03 1.02 17.63
N HIS A 61 -4.07 1.54 18.39
CA HIS A 61 -2.65 1.20 18.21
C HIS A 61 -2.39 -0.30 18.38
N ASP A 62 -3.09 -0.95 19.30
CA ASP A 62 -2.94 -2.40 19.58
C ASP A 62 -3.43 -3.28 18.42
N LEU A 63 -4.26 -2.71 17.53
CA LEU A 63 -4.84 -3.40 16.38
C LEU A 63 -4.24 -2.93 15.05
N LEU A 64 -3.12 -2.19 15.08
CA LEU A 64 -2.37 -1.84 13.88
C LEU A 64 -1.96 -3.13 13.15
N SER A 65 -2.49 -3.31 11.95
CA SER A 65 -2.32 -4.54 11.17
C SER A 65 -1.73 -4.24 9.80
N ALA A 66 -0.96 -5.20 9.29
CA ALA A 66 -0.27 -5.08 8.02
C ALA A 66 -1.02 -5.83 6.91
N SER A 67 -0.91 -5.31 5.70
CA SER A 67 -1.36 -5.91 4.44
C SER A 67 -0.15 -6.15 3.54
N LEU A 68 -0.12 -7.32 2.90
CA LEU A 68 0.79 -7.64 1.79
C LEU A 68 0.01 -7.49 0.49
N PHE A 69 0.57 -6.79 -0.50
CA PHE A 69 -0.14 -6.53 -1.75
C PHE A 69 0.74 -6.66 -3.00
N GLU A 70 0.09 -6.90 -4.14
CA GLU A 70 0.66 -6.83 -5.49
C GLU A 70 0.10 -5.61 -6.22
N VAL A 71 0.98 -4.74 -6.73
CA VAL A 71 0.56 -3.61 -7.58
C VAL A 71 0.14 -4.14 -8.94
N THR A 72 -1.11 -3.89 -9.32
CA THR A 72 -1.68 -4.35 -10.60
C THR A 72 -1.73 -3.25 -11.65
N GLN A 73 -1.75 -1.98 -11.23
CA GLN A 73 -1.62 -0.83 -12.12
C GLN A 73 -0.75 0.22 -11.46
N TRP A 74 0.25 0.73 -12.18
CA TRP A 74 1.15 1.75 -11.64
C TRP A 74 0.60 3.17 -11.78
N ASP A 75 -0.03 3.46 -12.91
CA ASP A 75 -0.58 4.77 -13.21
C ASP A 75 -1.95 4.66 -13.88
N SER A 76 -2.98 4.76 -13.06
CA SER A 76 -4.39 4.81 -13.45
C SER A 76 -4.93 6.16 -13.01
N TYR A 77 -5.00 7.12 -13.95
CA TYR A 77 -5.38 8.51 -13.67
C TYR A 77 -4.55 9.17 -12.54
N GLY A 78 -3.23 8.91 -12.51
CA GLY A 78 -2.33 9.44 -11.49
C GLY A 78 -2.24 8.60 -10.20
N MET A 79 -2.98 7.50 -10.10
CA MET A 79 -3.00 6.64 -8.91
C MET A 79 -2.37 5.27 -9.17
N MET A 80 -1.79 4.70 -8.11
CA MET A 80 -1.36 3.29 -8.11
C MET A 80 -2.52 2.43 -7.60
N ILE A 81 -2.72 1.25 -8.19
CA ILE A 81 -3.76 0.30 -7.77
C ILE A 81 -3.11 -1.03 -7.40
N TYR A 82 -3.48 -1.60 -6.27
CA TYR A 82 -3.05 -2.94 -5.85
C TYR A 82 -4.21 -3.86 -5.48
N LYS A 83 -3.88 -5.15 -5.38
CA LYS A 83 -4.69 -6.20 -4.76
C LYS A 83 -3.92 -6.83 -3.61
N ASN A 84 -4.62 -7.14 -2.52
CA ASN A 84 -4.04 -7.88 -1.41
C ASN A 84 -3.68 -9.31 -1.81
N ASP A 85 -2.65 -9.85 -1.16
CA ASP A 85 -2.29 -11.26 -1.26
C ASP A 85 -3.47 -12.15 -0.88
N LYS A 86 -3.57 -13.33 -1.53
CA LYS A 86 -4.70 -14.24 -1.32
C LYS A 86 -4.55 -15.10 -0.06
N THR A 87 -3.33 -15.24 0.45
CA THR A 87 -3.01 -16.09 1.61
C THR A 87 -2.78 -15.25 2.86
N PHE A 88 -1.86 -14.28 2.80
CA PHE A 88 -1.67 -13.25 3.81
C PHE A 88 -2.62 -12.07 3.54
N ARG A 89 -3.92 -12.34 3.67
CA ARG A 89 -4.97 -11.43 3.21
C ARG A 89 -5.45 -10.52 4.34
N ASN A 90 -5.19 -9.23 4.21
CA ASN A 90 -5.76 -8.18 5.05
C ASN A 90 -6.35 -7.08 4.15
N LEU A 91 -7.68 -6.97 4.12
CA LEU A 91 -8.39 -6.06 3.23
C LEU A 91 -8.51 -4.67 3.86
N GLU A 92 -8.36 -3.64 3.04
CA GLU A 92 -8.58 -2.27 3.49
C GLU A 92 -10.07 -2.01 3.76
N ILE A 93 -10.31 -1.21 4.79
CA ILE A 93 -11.65 -0.83 5.25
C ILE A 93 -11.72 0.65 5.63
N PHE A 94 -12.91 1.17 5.93
CA PHE A 94 -13.04 2.51 6.48
C PHE A 94 -12.17 2.71 7.72
N GLY A 95 -11.47 3.85 7.75
CA GLY A 95 -10.45 4.17 8.75
C GLY A 95 -9.02 3.84 8.32
N ASP A 96 -8.84 3.12 7.20
CA ASP A 96 -7.52 2.88 6.60
C ASP A 96 -7.05 3.98 5.65
N SER A 97 -7.96 4.85 5.19
CA SER A 97 -7.63 6.01 4.36
C SER A 97 -6.53 6.86 5.00
N GLY A 98 -5.56 7.29 4.20
CA GLY A 98 -4.38 8.05 4.66
C GLY A 98 -3.21 7.18 5.13
N SER A 99 -3.40 5.88 5.37
CA SER A 99 -2.29 4.99 5.72
C SER A 99 -1.27 4.85 4.58
N GLY A 100 0.00 4.68 4.94
CA GLY A 100 1.11 4.64 3.99
C GLY A 100 1.24 3.30 3.26
N ALA A 101 1.48 3.35 1.96
CA ALA A 101 1.85 2.20 1.13
C ALA A 101 3.36 2.24 0.82
N TYR A 102 4.04 1.12 1.07
CA TYR A 102 5.49 1.00 1.00
C TYR A 102 5.92 -0.02 -0.05
N LEU A 103 6.93 0.35 -0.84
CA LEU A 103 7.62 -0.52 -1.80
C LEU A 103 9.11 -0.56 -1.49
N TYR A 104 9.79 -1.63 -1.88
CA TYR A 104 11.24 -1.70 -1.80
C TYR A 104 11.87 -1.13 -3.08
N ASP A 105 12.69 -0.10 -2.95
CA ASP A 105 13.43 0.50 -4.05
C ASP A 105 14.75 -0.26 -4.26
N ASN A 106 14.87 -0.97 -5.39
CA ASN A 106 16.06 -1.76 -5.69
C ASN A 106 17.28 -0.89 -6.07
N LYS A 107 17.09 0.38 -6.46
CA LYS A 107 18.21 1.29 -6.75
C LYS A 107 18.75 1.95 -5.48
N LEU A 108 17.85 2.26 -4.55
CA LEU A 108 18.21 2.87 -3.26
C LEU A 108 18.43 1.86 -2.12
N GLU A 109 18.11 0.59 -2.36
CA GLU A 109 18.20 -0.53 -1.42
C GLU A 109 17.47 -0.26 -0.09
N LYS A 110 16.26 0.30 -0.17
CA LYS A 110 15.46 0.64 1.01
C LYS A 110 13.96 0.67 0.73
N TRP A 111 13.18 0.52 1.79
CA TRP A 111 11.74 0.77 1.75
C TRP A 111 11.46 2.27 1.57
N VAL A 112 10.56 2.56 0.63
CA VAL A 112 10.10 3.91 0.32
C VAL A 112 8.59 4.02 0.44
N LEU A 113 8.12 5.17 0.90
CA LEU A 113 6.71 5.50 1.01
C LEU A 113 6.22 6.04 -0.34
N VAL A 114 5.39 5.26 -1.03
CA VAL A 114 4.93 5.57 -2.40
C VAL A 114 3.74 6.52 -2.40
N GLY A 115 2.91 6.45 -1.37
CA GLY A 115 1.69 7.23 -1.30
C GLY A 115 0.83 6.80 -0.13
N THR A 116 -0.42 7.27 -0.15
CA THR A 116 -1.40 6.99 0.91
C THR A 116 -2.67 6.36 0.35
N THR A 117 -3.30 5.48 1.14
CA THR A 117 -4.58 4.86 0.79
C THR A 117 -5.65 5.91 0.55
N HIS A 118 -6.17 5.95 -0.67
CA HIS A 118 -7.20 6.88 -1.11
C HIS A 118 -8.59 6.28 -0.93
N GLY A 119 -8.79 5.07 -1.46
CA GLY A 119 -10.08 4.40 -1.44
C GLY A 119 -9.99 2.95 -1.92
N ILE A 120 -11.13 2.27 -1.85
CA ILE A 120 -11.30 0.88 -2.23
C ILE A 120 -12.44 0.74 -3.24
N ALA A 121 -12.34 -0.25 -4.11
CA ALA A 121 -13.41 -0.63 -5.04
C ALA A 121 -13.51 -2.15 -5.14
N SER A 122 -14.71 -2.68 -5.29
CA SER A 122 -14.91 -4.12 -5.56
C SER A 122 -15.10 -4.34 -7.05
N VAL A 123 -14.20 -5.11 -7.66
CA VAL A 123 -14.24 -5.45 -9.10
C VAL A 123 -14.17 -6.97 -9.24
N ASN A 124 -15.22 -7.57 -9.81
CA ASN A 124 -15.32 -9.02 -10.02
C ASN A 124 -15.08 -9.86 -8.74
N GLY A 125 -15.51 -9.36 -7.58
CA GLY A 125 -15.34 -10.03 -6.28
C GLY A 125 -13.99 -9.81 -5.60
N ASP A 126 -13.03 -9.18 -6.27
CA ASP A 126 -11.77 -8.74 -5.67
C ASP A 126 -11.89 -7.28 -5.18
N GLN A 127 -11.26 -6.99 -4.05
CA GLN A 127 -11.05 -5.60 -3.62
C GLN A 127 -9.79 -5.06 -4.32
N LEU A 128 -9.95 -3.92 -4.98
CA LEU A 128 -8.87 -3.06 -5.44
C LEU A 128 -8.69 -1.93 -4.44
N THR A 129 -7.44 -1.57 -4.18
CA THR A 129 -7.11 -0.43 -3.33
C THR A 129 -6.32 0.59 -4.13
N TRP A 130 -6.76 1.84 -4.07
CA TRP A 130 -6.19 2.96 -4.80
C TRP A 130 -5.31 3.78 -3.88
N ILE A 131 -4.11 4.08 -4.36
CA ILE A 131 -3.09 4.85 -3.66
C ILE A 131 -2.87 6.16 -4.41
N THR A 132 -3.07 7.28 -3.72
CA THR A 132 -2.58 8.58 -4.19
C THR A 132 -1.06 8.58 -4.03
N LYS A 133 -0.34 8.51 -5.16
CA LYS A 133 1.12 8.53 -5.18
C LYS A 133 1.62 9.90 -4.74
N TYR A 134 2.73 9.94 -4.02
CA TYR A 134 3.43 11.20 -3.77
C TYR A 134 4.03 11.73 -5.08
N ASN A 135 3.62 12.92 -5.48
CA ASN A 135 4.27 13.66 -6.54
C ASN A 135 5.20 14.73 -5.93
N ARG A 136 6.30 15.06 -6.61
CA ARG A 136 7.32 16.00 -6.10
C ARG A 136 6.75 17.38 -5.76
N CYS A 137 5.65 17.78 -6.39
CA CYS A 137 4.96 19.05 -6.14
C CYS A 137 4.20 19.07 -4.81
N ASP A 138 3.73 17.94 -4.29
CA ASP A 138 2.95 17.90 -3.06
C ASP A 138 3.83 18.02 -1.82
N MET A 139 5.11 17.60 -1.90
CA MET A 139 6.04 17.66 -0.78
C MET A 139 6.61 19.06 -0.50
N ILE A 140 6.52 19.99 -1.46
CA ILE A 140 6.94 21.38 -1.23
C ILE A 140 5.94 22.09 -0.31
N ASN A 141 4.65 21.74 -0.35
CA ASN A 141 3.62 22.41 0.45
C ASN A 141 3.55 21.95 1.92
N TRP A 142 4.07 20.76 2.25
CA TRP A 142 4.08 20.24 3.63
C TRP A 142 5.27 20.73 4.47
N LEU A 143 6.30 21.30 3.85
CA LEU A 143 7.49 21.83 4.55
C LEU A 143 7.42 23.34 4.84
N VAL A 144 6.29 23.99 4.51
CA VAL A 144 6.12 25.46 4.68
C VAL A 144 4.83 25.85 5.42
N SER A 145 4.13 24.90 6.05
CA SER A 145 2.94 25.17 6.88
C SER A 145 3.19 24.91 8.36
#